data_AF-A0A534BKG5-F1
#
_entry.id   AF-A0A534BKG5-F1
#
_cell.length_a   1.000
_cell.length_b   1.000
_cell.length_c   1.000
_cell.angle_alpha   90.00
_cell.angle_beta   90.00
_cell.angle_gamma   90.00
#
_symmetry.space_group_name_H-M   'P 1'
#
loop_
_entity.id
_entity.type
_entity.pdbx_description
1 polymer ?
#
loop_
_entity_poly.entity_id
_entity_poly.type
_entity_poly.pdbx_seq_one_letter_code
_entity_poly.pdbx_strand_id
1 'polypeptide(L)' 'MNKEILMVVDAVSNEKGVDKEVIFEALEAALASATRKKHGEEWDARVSIDRKSGDYDTFRRWKVFADDSKELEV' A
#
# COMPACT_ATOMS: atom_id res chain seq x y z
N MET A 1 -4.57 -16.19 5.85
CA MET A 1 -3.77 -16.94 4.86
C MET A 1 -4.41 -16.79 3.49
N ASN A 2 -4.12 -15.65 2.85
CA ASN A 2 -4.47 -15.41 1.46
C ASN A 2 -3.25 -15.72 0.57
N LYS A 3 -3.16 -16.97 0.09
CA LYS A 3 -2.01 -17.44 -0.71
C LYS A 3 -2.03 -16.94 -2.16
N GLU A 4 -3.11 -16.32 -2.62
CA GLU A 4 -3.24 -15.87 -4.00
C GLU A 4 -2.27 -14.74 -4.31
N ILE A 5 -2.10 -13.78 -3.38
CA ILE A 5 -1.14 -12.69 -3.54
C ILE A 5 0.30 -13.22 -3.69
N LEU A 6 0.69 -14.18 -2.84
CA LEU A 6 2.03 -14.76 -2.88
C LEU A 6 2.29 -15.49 -4.21
N MET A 7 1.30 -16.22 -4.72
CA MET A 7 1.40 -16.90 -6.01
C MET A 7 1.56 -15.93 -7.18
N VAL A 8 0.82 -14.82 -7.18
CA VAL A 8 0.94 -13.79 -8.22
C VAL A 8 2.32 -13.13 -8.16
N VAL A 9 2.80 -12.79 -6.97
CA VAL A 9 4.14 -12.21 -6.78
C VAL A 9 5.24 -13.15 -7.29
N ASP A 10 5.16 -14.44 -6.95
CA ASP A 10 6.13 -15.44 -7.39
C ASP A 10 6.11 -15.63 -8.92
N ALA A 11 4.92 -15.67 -9.53
CA ALA A 11 4.78 -15.80 -10.97
C ALA A 11 5.37 -14.59 -11.71
N VAL A 12 5.04 -13.38 -11.28
CA VAL A 12 5.51 -12.14 -11.92
C VAL A 12 7.02 -11.95 -11.71
N SER A 13 7.54 -12.29 -10.53
CA SER A 13 8.98 -12.23 -10.25
C SER A 13 9.76 -13.17 -11.18
N ASN A 14 9.29 -14.41 -11.34
CA ASN A 14 9.92 -15.38 -12.24
C ASN A 14 9.79 -15.00 -13.72
N GLU A 15 8.67 -14.42 -14.14
CA GLU A 15 8.45 -14.07 -15.55
C GLU A 15 9.22 -12.81 -15.97
N LYS A 16 9.23 -11.78 -15.13
CA LYS A 16 9.83 -10.47 -15.45
C LYS A 16 11.23 -10.28 -14.87
N GLY A 17 11.70 -11.20 -14.02
CA GLY A 17 12.99 -11.08 -13.33
C GLY A 17 13.03 -9.91 -12.34
N VAL A 18 11.87 -9.50 -11.83
CA VAL A 18 11.73 -8.36 -10.92
C VAL A 18 11.78 -8.85 -9.47
N ASP A 19 12.43 -8.09 -8.61
CA ASP A 19 12.48 -8.41 -7.18
C ASP A 19 11.07 -8.44 -6.57
N LYS A 20 10.80 -9.44 -5.72
CA LYS A 20 9.51 -9.60 -5.07
C LYS A 20 9.14 -8.37 -4.24
N GLU A 21 10.11 -7.71 -3.62
CA GLU A 21 9.87 -6.48 -2.85
C GLU A 21 9.28 -5.37 -3.70
N VAL A 22 9.80 -5.15 -4.91
CA VAL A 22 9.27 -4.14 -5.85
C VAL A 22 7.84 -4.46 -6.24
N ILE A 23 7.52 -5.75 -6.41
CA ILE A 23 6.15 -6.19 -6.73
C ILE A 23 5.21 -5.95 -5.54
N PHE A 24 5.66 -6.27 -4.31
CA PHE A 24 4.88 -5.99 -3.10
C PHE A 24 4.61 -4.49 -2.94
N GLU A 25 5.63 -3.64 -3.11
CA GLU A 25 5.47 -2.18 -3.06
C GLU A 25 4.47 -1.67 -4.11
N ALA A 26 4.53 -2.20 -5.33
CA ALA A 26 3.59 -1.86 -6.39
C ALA A 26 2.15 -2.27 -6.04
N LEU A 27 1.96 -3.47 -5.47
CA LEU A 27 0.66 -3.96 -5.02
C LEU A 27 0.11 -3.12 -3.87
N GLU A 28 0.94 -2.79 -2.88
CA GLU A 28 0.58 -1.91 -1.77
C GLU A 28 0.16 -0.53 -2.27
N ALA A 29 0.92 0.06 -3.19
CA ALA A 29 0.59 1.35 -3.80
C ALA A 29 -0.72 1.30 -4.60
N ALA A 30 -0.97 0.22 -5.34
CA ALA A 30 -2.19 0.02 -6.11
C ALA A 30 -3.42 -0.11 -5.19
N LEU A 31 -3.33 -0.93 -4.13
CA LEU A 31 -4.39 -1.12 -3.13
C LEU A 31 -4.65 0.17 -2.34
N ALA A 32 -3.59 0.89 -1.96
CA ALA A 32 -3.72 2.20 -1.33
C ALA A 32 -4.45 3.17 -2.26
N SER A 33 -4.05 3.26 -3.53
CA SER A 33 -4.70 4.12 -4.53
C SER A 33 -6.18 3.79 -4.73
N ALA A 34 -6.53 2.50 -4.83
CA ALA A 34 -7.91 2.04 -4.91
C ALA A 34 -8.72 2.41 -3.67
N THR A 35 -8.13 2.30 -2.47
CA THR A 35 -8.76 2.69 -1.21
C THR A 35 -9.02 4.19 -1.15
N ARG A 36 -8.05 5.03 -1.56
CA ARG A 36 -8.23 6.49 -1.66
C ARG A 36 -9.38 6.85 -2.58
N LYS A 37 -9.44 6.22 -3.76
CA LYS A 37 -10.52 6.44 -4.72
C LYS A 37 -11.91 6.07 -4.17
N LYS A 38 -12.00 5.07 -3.29
CA LYS A 38 -13.27 4.63 -2.69
C LYS A 38 -13.77 5.56 -1.57
N HIS A 39 -12.87 6.11 -0.77
CA HIS A 39 -13.21 6.87 0.44
C HIS A 39 -13.07 8.40 0.31
N GLY A 40 -12.41 8.88 -0.75
CA GLY A 40 -12.17 10.30 -1.03
C GLY A 40 -10.67 10.58 -1.17
N GLU A 41 -10.30 11.48 -2.09
CA GLU A 41 -8.89 11.78 -2.41
C GLU A 41 -8.11 12.38 -1.24
N GLU A 42 -8.80 12.92 -0.23
CA GLU A 42 -8.19 13.49 0.98
C GLU A 42 -7.70 12.42 1.98
N TRP A 43 -8.08 11.15 1.82
CA TRP A 43 -7.60 10.10 2.70
C TRP A 43 -6.20 9.68 2.27
N ASP A 44 -5.21 9.87 3.12
CA ASP A 44 -3.93 9.19 2.94
C ASP A 44 -4.06 7.75 3.43
N ALA A 45 -4.11 6.81 2.50
CA ALA A 45 -4.19 5.37 2.78
C ALA A 45 -2.81 4.72 2.60
N ARG A 46 -2.45 3.84 3.53
CA ARG A 46 -1.29 2.96 3.44
C ARG A 46 -1.76 1.53 3.55
N VAL A 47 -1.29 0.68 2.66
CA VAL A 47 -1.51 -0.77 2.73
C VAL A 47 -0.18 -1.42 3.09
N SER A 48 -0.23 -2.47 3.90
CA SER A 48 0.94 -3.29 4.24
C SER A 48 0.58 -4.75 3.98
N ILE A 49 1.41 -5.45 3.20
CA ILE A 49 1.23 -6.87 2.89
C ILE A 49 2.23 -7.68 3.71
N ASP A 50 1.74 -8.70 4.42
CA ASP A 50 2.60 -9.68 5.07
C ASP A 50 3.17 -10.64 4.02
N ARG A 51 4.50 -10.59 3.85
CA ARG A 51 5.24 -11.39 2.85
C ARG A 51 5.20 -12.91 3.11
N LYS A 52 4.82 -13.35 4.31
CA LYS A 52 4.77 -14.77 4.71
C LYS A 52 3.36 -15.32 4.65
N SER A 53 2.36 -14.58 5.12
CA SER A 53 0.97 -15.04 5.16
C SER A 53 0.18 -14.67 3.90
N GLY A 54 0.61 -13.61 3.19
CA GLY A 54 -0.11 -13.00 2.07
C GLY A 54 -1.33 -12.18 2.50
N ASP A 55 -1.57 -12.04 3.80
CA ASP A 55 -2.62 -11.19 4.34
C ASP A 55 -2.17 -9.72 4.25
N TYR A 56 -3.12 -8.79 4.11
CA TYR A 56 -2.81 -7.36 4.05
C TYR A 56 -3.72 -6.56 4.96
N ASP A 57 -3.16 -5.49 5.50
CA ASP A 57 -3.87 -4.53 6.33
C ASP A 57 -3.86 -3.16 5.67
N THR A 58 -4.97 -2.45 5.81
CA THR A 58 -5.15 -1.10 5.28
C THR A 58 -5.29 -0.12 6.43
N PHE A 59 -4.45 0.91 6.43
CA PHE A 59 -4.37 1.93 7.44
C PHE A 59 -4.68 3.29 6.82
N ARG A 60 -5.40 4.12 7.58
CA ARG A 60 -5.46 5.56 7.32
C ARG A 60 -4.30 6.23 8.03
N ARG A 61 -3.62 7.14 7.34
CA ARG A 61 -2.56 7.98 7.90
C ARG A 61 -3.02 9.42 7.96
N TRP A 62 -2.47 10.14 8.93
CA TRP A 62 -2.57 11.59 9.03
C TRP A 62 -1.18 12.19 8.98
N LYS A 63 -1.04 13.29 8.24
CA LYS A 63 0.17 14.09 8.30
C LYS A 63 0.15 14.83 9.63
N VAL A 64 1.14 14.57 10.48
CA VAL A 64 1.32 15.27 11.76
C VAL A 64 2.06 16.57 11.48
N PHE A 65 1.54 17.66 12.03
CA PHE A 65 2.16 18.98 11.94
C PHE A 65 2.64 19.40 13.32
N ALA A 66 3.67 20.26 13.36
CA ALA A 66 4.04 20.93 14.61
C ALA A 66 2.92 21.90 15.01
N ASP A 67 2.78 22.13 16.31
CA ASP A 67 1.70 22.96 16.88
C ASP A 67 1.68 24.39 16.32
N ASP A 68 2.83 24.90 15.87
CA ASP A 68 3.01 26.23 15.28
C ASP A 68 2.99 26.25 13.73
N SER A 69 2.69 25.11 13.09
CA SER A 69 2.66 25.02 11.63
C SER A 69 1.45 25.71 11.04
N LYS A 70 1.69 26.57 10.03
CA LYS A 70 0.64 27.23 9.23
C LYS A 70 0.30 26.50 7.93
N GLU A 71 0.85 25.29 7.71
CA GLU A 71 0.62 24.53 6.47
C GLU A 71 -0.85 24.09 6.28
N LEU A 72 -1.69 24.20 7.31
CA LEU A 72 -3.12 23.92 7.28
C LEU A 72 -4.01 25.16 7.09
N GLU A 73 -3.44 26.38 7.13
CA GLU A 73 -4.19 27.63 6.92
C GLU A 73 -4.29 27.90 5.41
N VAL A 74 -5.39 27.48 4.80
CA VAL A 74 -5.81 27.87 3.43
C VAL A 74 -7.06 28.71 3.50
#